data_AF-A0A923QGU7-F1
#
_entry.id   AF-A0A923QGU7-F1
#
_cell.length_a   1.000
_cell.length_b   1.000
_cell.length_c   1.000
_cell.angle_alpha   90.00
_cell.angle_beta   90.00
_cell.angle_gamma   90.00
#
_symmetry.space_group_name_H-M   'P 1'
#
loop_
_entity.id
_entity.type
_entity.pdbx_description
1 polymer ?
#
loop_
_entity_poly.entity_id
_entity_poly.type
_entity_poly.pdbx_seq_one_letter_code
_entity_poly.pdbx_strand_id
1 'polypeptide(L)'
;MTESDTNAAQNPFTPDWASPPGDTILDLLNERAWTEQQLADKLGYLPEQINQLIKGKVALTEHMAMLLQSVLGLSVDFWLKREAQYRARAEGLLTL
;
A
#
# COMPACT_ATOMS: atom_id res chain seq x y z
N MET A 1 8.72 -37.12 -38.82
CA MET A 1 8.42 -37.61 -37.46
C MET A 1 9.16 -36.69 -36.49
N THR A 2 8.42 -35.68 -36.01
CA THR A 2 8.61 -34.90 -34.77
C THR A 2 9.96 -34.22 -34.50
N GLU A 3 10.07 -32.96 -34.95
CA GLU A 3 10.72 -31.92 -34.16
C GLU A 3 9.69 -31.44 -33.13
N SER A 4 9.85 -31.85 -31.88
CA SER A 4 8.97 -31.44 -30.78
C SER A 4 9.45 -30.10 -30.23
N ASP A 5 8.90 -29.04 -30.80
CA ASP A 5 8.99 -27.69 -30.28
C ASP A 5 8.42 -27.57 -28.86
N THR A 6 9.17 -26.83 -28.05
CA THR A 6 8.68 -25.90 -27.02
C THR A 6 7.92 -26.49 -25.83
N ASN A 7 8.62 -26.56 -24.69
CA ASN A 7 7.96 -26.33 -23.39
C ASN A 7 8.80 -25.31 -22.60
N ALA A 8 8.75 -24.06 -23.05
CA ALA A 8 9.11 -22.93 -22.21
C ALA A 8 8.04 -22.83 -21.12
N ALA A 9 8.37 -23.32 -19.92
CA ALA A 9 7.53 -23.18 -18.75
C ALA A 9 7.14 -21.70 -18.56
N GLN A 10 5.89 -21.39 -18.87
CA GLN A 10 5.27 -20.10 -18.62
C GLN A 10 5.19 -19.94 -17.11
N ASN A 11 6.23 -19.37 -16.50
CA ASN A 11 6.16 -18.95 -15.11
C ASN A 11 5.17 -17.78 -15.08
N PRO A 12 3.97 -17.92 -14.48
CA PRO A 12 3.02 -16.82 -14.45
C PRO A 12 3.71 -15.65 -13.77
N PHE A 13 3.80 -14.52 -14.47
CA PHE A 13 4.25 -13.28 -13.88
C PHE A 13 3.25 -12.96 -12.75
N THR A 14 3.65 -13.24 -11.50
CA THR A 14 2.92 -12.89 -10.27
C THR A 14 3.65 -11.73 -9.59
N PRO A 15 3.63 -10.54 -10.20
CA PRO A 15 4.56 -9.49 -9.83
C PRO A 15 4.29 -9.00 -8.41
N ASP A 16 5.35 -8.84 -7.60
CA ASP A 16 5.32 -8.66 -6.14
C ASP A 16 5.17 -7.23 -5.62
N TRP A 17 4.63 -6.36 -6.47
CA TRP A 17 4.58 -4.91 -6.29
C TRP A 17 3.24 -4.44 -5.70
N ALA A 18 2.60 -5.22 -4.81
CA ALA A 18 1.52 -4.63 -4.03
C ALA A 18 2.13 -3.63 -3.04
N SER A 19 2.48 -2.45 -3.54
CA SER A 19 2.93 -1.33 -2.73
C SER A 19 1.87 -1.05 -1.68
N PRO A 20 2.20 -1.17 -0.38
CA PRO A 20 1.25 -0.86 0.68
C PRO A 20 0.72 0.56 0.50
N PRO A 21 -0.45 0.90 1.06
CA PRO A 21 -0.91 2.29 1.09
C PRO A 21 0.16 3.26 1.60
N GLY A 22 1.05 2.76 2.48
CA GLY A 22 2.22 3.46 3.00
C GLY A 22 3.21 3.98 1.95
N ASP A 23 3.45 3.26 0.85
CA ASP A 23 4.35 3.74 -0.22
C ASP A 23 3.76 5.01 -0.87
N THR A 24 2.46 4.98 -1.16
CA THR A 24 1.77 6.16 -1.71
C THR A 24 1.73 7.33 -0.74
N ILE A 25 1.63 7.06 0.57
CA ILE A 25 1.76 8.10 1.59
C ILE A 25 3.16 8.73 1.50
N LEU A 26 4.22 7.92 1.49
CA LEU A 26 5.61 8.40 1.41
C LEU A 26 5.88 9.19 0.14
N ASP A 27 5.38 8.75 -1.01
CA ASP A 27 5.50 9.49 -2.28
C ASP A 27 4.88 10.88 -2.18
N LEU A 28 3.65 10.98 -1.67
CA LEU A 28 2.96 12.27 -1.49
C LEU A 28 3.65 13.16 -0.45
N LEU A 29 4.29 12.59 0.58
CA LEU A 29 5.09 13.35 1.53
C LEU A 29 6.35 13.91 0.85
N ASN A 30 7.04 13.10 0.05
CA ASN A 30 8.23 13.52 -0.70
C ASN A 30 7.92 14.64 -1.69
N GLU A 31 6.81 14.53 -2.45
CA GLU A 31 6.35 15.59 -3.36
C GLU A 31 6.10 16.93 -2.65
N ARG A 32 5.73 16.89 -1.37
CA ARG A 32 5.42 18.06 -0.55
C ARG A 32 6.59 18.51 0.33
N ALA A 33 7.72 17.80 0.28
CA ALA A 33 8.83 17.95 1.22
C ALA A 33 8.38 17.88 2.69
N TRP A 34 7.43 16.98 3.00
CA TRP A 34 6.93 16.74 4.34
C TRP A 34 7.60 15.53 5.00
N THR A 35 7.73 15.58 6.32
CA THR A 35 8.17 14.45 7.15
C THR A 35 6.98 13.64 7.68
N GLU A 36 7.21 12.40 8.12
CA GLU A 36 6.20 11.59 8.82
C GLU A 36 5.67 12.30 10.08
N GLN A 37 6.54 13.05 10.79
CA GLN A 37 6.14 13.89 11.94
C GLN A 37 5.11 14.95 11.53
N GLN A 38 5.37 15.66 10.43
CA GLN A 38 4.45 16.70 9.96
C GLN A 38 3.11 16.12 9.51
N LEU A 39 3.10 14.90 8.96
CA LEU A 39 1.85 14.18 8.68
C LEU A 39 1.12 13.82 9.97
N ALA A 40 1.84 13.29 10.96
CA ALA A 40 1.28 12.94 12.26
C ALA A 40 0.61 14.15 12.94
N ASP A 41 1.29 15.29 12.95
CA ASP A 41 0.78 16.55 13.50
C ASP A 41 -0.51 16.99 12.78
N LYS A 42 -0.59 16.84 11.46
CA LYS A 42 -1.77 17.21 10.65
C LYS A 42 -2.96 16.29 10.86
N LEU A 43 -2.70 15.01 11.10
CA LEU A 43 -3.75 14.01 11.34
C LEU A 43 -4.18 13.94 12.81
N GLY A 44 -3.41 14.54 13.73
CA GLY A 44 -3.65 14.45 15.17
C GLY A 44 -3.23 13.10 15.77
N TYR A 45 -2.21 12.46 15.22
CA TYR A 45 -1.68 11.17 15.66
C TYR A 45 -0.24 11.28 16.14
N LEU A 46 0.23 10.25 16.84
CA LEU A 46 1.65 10.12 17.15
C LEU A 46 2.44 9.66 15.91
N PRO A 47 3.69 10.11 15.73
CA PRO A 47 4.56 9.67 14.63
C PRO A 47 4.69 8.15 14.55
N GLU A 48 4.75 7.46 15.69
CA GLU A 48 4.79 6.01 15.73
C GLU A 48 3.55 5.38 15.09
N GLN A 49 2.36 5.95 15.28
CA GLN A 49 1.14 5.42 14.67
C GLN A 49 1.16 5.59 13.15
N ILE A 50 1.66 6.73 12.66
CA ILE A 50 1.86 6.97 11.23
C ILE A 50 2.91 6.02 10.66
N ASN A 51 4.00 5.79 11.38
CA ASN A 51 5.04 4.86 10.96
C ASN A 51 4.53 3.41 10.85
N GLN A 52 3.70 2.97 11.80
CA GLN A 52 3.08 1.65 11.76
C GLN A 52 2.08 1.52 10.59
N LEU A 53 1.36 2.60 10.26
CA LEU A 53 0.48 2.66 9.08
C LEU A 53 1.30 2.57 7.79
N ILE A 54 2.37 3.35 7.66
CA ILE A 54 3.27 3.35 6.51
C ILE A 54 3.91 1.96 6.30
N LYS A 55 4.33 1.31 7.39
CA LYS A 55 4.87 -0.06 7.35
C LYS A 55 3.81 -1.15 7.14
N GLY A 56 2.54 -0.79 6.99
CA GLY A 56 1.43 -1.73 6.81
C GLY A 56 1.17 -2.64 8.03
N LYS A 57 1.70 -2.31 9.21
CA LYS A 57 1.55 -3.10 10.44
C LYS A 57 0.18 -2.92 11.09
N VAL A 58 -0.46 -1.78 10.86
CA VAL A 58 -1.85 -1.53 11.22
C VAL A 58 -2.68 -1.32 9.95
N ALA A 59 -3.96 -1.67 10.02
CA ALA A 59 -4.87 -1.50 8.90
C ALA A 59 -5.20 -0.02 8.64
N LEU A 60 -5.29 0.36 7.37
CA LEU A 60 -5.82 1.65 6.96
C LEU A 60 -7.34 1.60 7.06
N THR A 61 -7.91 2.17 8.12
CA THR A 61 -9.35 2.20 8.36
C THR A 61 -10.04 3.27 7.51
N GLU A 62 -11.36 3.17 7.34
CA GLU A 62 -12.17 4.21 6.65
C GLU A 62 -11.98 5.60 7.28
N HIS A 63 -11.92 5.67 8.61
CA HIS A 63 -11.65 6.93 9.30
C HIS A 63 -10.27 7.50 8.89
N MET A 64 -9.23 6.67 8.87
CA MET A 64 -7.90 7.11 8.42
C MET A 64 -7.92 7.51 6.93
N ALA A 65 -8.66 6.80 6.08
CA ALA A 65 -8.84 7.17 4.67
C ALA A 65 -9.49 8.56 4.49
N MET A 66 -10.49 8.90 5.31
CA MET A 66 -11.10 10.24 5.32
C MET A 66 -10.10 11.33 5.74
N LEU A 67 -9.26 11.06 6.74
CA LEU A 67 -8.23 12.00 7.16
C LEU A 67 -7.11 12.15 6.12
N LEU A 68 -6.70 11.05 5.47
CA LEU A 68 -5.73 11.11 4.37
C LEU A 68 -6.30 11.85 3.17
N GLN A 69 -7.59 11.69 2.84
CA GLN A 69 -8.26 12.50 1.83
C GLN A 69 -8.16 14.00 2.16
N SER A 70 -8.45 14.39 3.40
CA SER A 70 -8.45 15.81 3.77
C SER A 70 -7.05 16.43 3.80
N VAL A 71 -6.01 15.65 4.14
CA VAL A 71 -4.64 16.13 4.29
C VAL A 71 -3.79 15.93 3.02
N LEU A 72 -3.83 14.73 2.44
CA LEU A 72 -3.02 14.32 1.29
C LEU A 72 -3.80 14.27 -0.03
N GLY A 73 -5.13 14.36 0.02
CA GLY A 73 -5.98 14.23 -1.17
C GLY A 73 -6.26 12.77 -1.53
N LEU A 74 -6.69 12.56 -2.78
CA LEU A 74 -7.22 11.29 -3.28
C LEU A 74 -8.53 10.89 -2.58
N SER A 75 -9.33 10.04 -3.23
CA SER A 75 -10.61 9.64 -2.64
C SER A 75 -10.43 8.66 -1.48
N VAL A 76 -11.39 8.63 -0.55
CA VAL A 76 -11.47 7.57 0.47
C VAL A 76 -11.39 6.18 -0.18
N ASP A 77 -12.17 5.98 -1.25
CA ASP A 77 -12.16 4.75 -2.04
C ASP A 77 -10.78 4.38 -2.60
N PHE A 78 -9.99 5.37 -3.02
CA PHE A 78 -8.65 5.11 -3.52
C PHE A 78 -7.77 4.49 -2.42
N TRP A 79 -7.79 5.08 -1.23
CA TRP A 79 -7.02 4.58 -0.08
C TRP A 79 -7.48 3.19 0.35
N LEU A 80 -8.80 2.98 0.44
CA LEU A 80 -9.39 1.69 0.82
C LEU A 80 -9.13 0.60 -0.21
N LYS A 81 -9.14 0.91 -1.51
CA LYS A 81 -8.81 -0.06 -2.57
C LYS A 81 -7.36 -0.52 -2.48
N ARG A 82 -6.42 0.39 -2.21
CA ARG A 82 -5.01 0.03 -2.00
C ARG A 82 -4.83 -0.86 -0.77
N GLU A 83 -5.50 -0.55 0.33
CA GLU A 83 -5.45 -1.37 1.54
C GLU A 83 -6.00 -2.77 1.29
N ALA A 84 -7.17 -2.87 0.64
CA ALA A 84 -7.77 -4.16 0.32
C ALA A 84 -6.86 -5.02 -0.56
N GLN A 85 -6.23 -4.42 -1.57
CA GLN A 85 -5.27 -5.10 -2.45
C GLN A 85 -4.04 -5.59 -1.68
N TYR A 86 -3.48 -4.76 -0.80
CA TYR A 86 -2.33 -5.12 0.03
C TYR A 86 -2.65 -6.27 0.99
N ARG A 87 -3.79 -6.21 1.70
CA ARG A 87 -4.21 -7.23 2.66
C ARG A 87 -4.55 -8.56 2.00
N ALA A 88 -5.29 -8.54 0.89
CA ALA A 88 -5.62 -9.75 0.15
C ALA A 88 -4.35 -10.51 -0.29
N ARG A 89 -3.30 -9.77 -0.67
CA ARG A 89 -2.00 -10.38 -1.00
C ARG A 89 -1.25 -10.88 0.23
N ALA A 90 -1.21 -10.09 1.30
CA ALA A 90 -0.55 -10.47 2.55
C ALA A 90 -1.18 -11.74 3.17
N GLU A 91 -2.49 -11.89 3.09
CA GLU A 91 -3.23 -13.09 3.52
C GLU A 91 -3.00 -14.28 2.58
N GLY A 92 -2.92 -14.04 1.27
CA GLY A 92 -2.56 -15.07 0.28
C GLY A 92 -1.14 -15.63 0.46
N LEU A 93 -0.21 -14.85 1.02
CA LEU A 93 1.14 -15.29 1.36
C LEU A 93 1.22 -16.18 2.61
N LEU A 94 0.19 -16.17 3.47
CA LEU A 94 0.14 -16.99 4.69
C LEU A 94 -0.53 -18.36 4.49
N THR A 95 -1.07 -18.62 3.29
CA THR A 95 -1.84 -19.84 2.97
C THR A 95 -1.11 -20.82 2.03
N LEU A 96 0.20 -20.64 1.83
CA LEU A 96 1.10 -21.54 1.07
C LEU A 96 2.20 -22.11 1.98
#